data_AF-A0A8J4LU86-F1
#
_entry.id   AF-A0A8J4LU86-F1
#
_cell.length_a   1.000
_cell.length_b   1.000
_cell.length_c   1.000
_cell.angle_alpha   90.00
_cell.angle_beta   90.00
_cell.angle_gamma   90.00
#
_symmetry.space_group_name_H-M   'P 1'
#
loop_
_entity.id
_entity.type
_entity.pdbx_description
1 polymer ?
#
loop_
_entity_poly.entity_id
_entity_poly.type
_entity_poly.pdbx_seq_one_letter_code
_entity_poly.pdbx_strand_id
1 'polypeptide(L)'
;YSFCFYKYPKLESLSVLPRWAQDALASHASDPRATKQLCQLEAGETGDAFWDAAQRQLAAHGELHNNVRMTWGKALLPWCSSPQRALDTVLHLNHRYALDGCDPASYGGILWCFGLFDGPKESPSTSVSGALRRRPTSSHARRLNPAAYAALPP
;
A
#
# COMPACT_ATOMS: atom_id res chain seq x y z
N TYR A 1 11.02 -13.71 -7.24
CA TYR A 1 11.03 -14.40 -8.55
C TYR A 1 10.11 -15.61 -8.61
N SER A 2 10.33 -16.70 -7.84
CA SER A 2 9.53 -17.94 -7.98
C SER A 2 8.01 -17.74 -7.84
N PHE A 3 7.57 -16.90 -6.90
CA PHE A 3 6.14 -16.62 -6.73
C PHE A 3 5.51 -16.03 -8.00
N CYS A 4 6.14 -15.00 -8.58
CA CYS A 4 5.61 -14.34 -9.78
C CYS A 4 5.54 -15.31 -10.96
N PHE A 5 6.56 -16.16 -11.12
CA PHE A 5 6.59 -17.19 -12.15
C PHE A 5 5.39 -18.15 -12.06
N TYR A 6 5.07 -18.67 -10.88
CA TYR A 6 3.97 -19.63 -10.71
C TYR A 6 2.57 -19.01 -10.62
N LYS A 7 2.47 -17.71 -10.35
CA LYS A 7 1.20 -17.04 -10.10
C LYS A 7 0.76 -16.13 -11.22
N TYR A 8 1.64 -15.81 -12.18
CA TYR A 8 1.24 -15.13 -13.40
C TYR A 8 0.13 -15.94 -14.14
N PRO A 9 -0.95 -15.32 -14.62
CA PRO A 9 -1.22 -13.87 -14.74
C PRO A 9 -1.98 -13.24 -13.55
N LYS A 10 -2.15 -13.93 -12.43
CA LYS A 10 -3.05 -13.50 -11.32
C LYS A 10 -2.45 -12.45 -10.38
N LEU A 11 -1.27 -11.90 -10.68
CA LEU A 11 -0.51 -11.04 -9.74
C LEU A 11 -1.22 -9.73 -9.39
N GLU A 12 -2.08 -9.24 -10.28
CA GLU A 12 -2.85 -8.02 -10.10
C GLU A 12 -4.24 -8.28 -9.49
N SER A 13 -4.50 -9.52 -9.03
CA SER A 13 -5.75 -9.92 -8.43
C SER A 13 -5.56 -10.33 -6.97
N LEU A 14 -6.50 -9.95 -6.10
CA LEU A 14 -6.54 -10.43 -4.72
C LEU A 14 -6.63 -11.96 -4.61
N SER A 15 -7.06 -12.66 -5.67
CA SER A 15 -7.11 -14.13 -5.72
C SER A 15 -5.74 -14.80 -5.54
N VAL A 16 -4.64 -14.05 -5.73
CA VAL A 16 -3.28 -14.55 -5.53
C VAL A 16 -2.88 -14.64 -4.05
N LEU A 17 -3.60 -13.94 -3.18
CA LEU A 17 -3.30 -13.87 -1.76
C LEU A 17 -3.67 -15.17 -1.05
N PRO A 18 -3.11 -15.44 0.14
CA PRO A 18 -3.58 -16.54 0.99
C PRO A 18 -5.06 -16.41 1.33
N ARG A 19 -5.75 -17.55 1.52
CA ARG A 19 -7.20 -17.58 1.75
C ARG A 19 -7.63 -16.71 2.94
N TRP A 20 -6.87 -16.72 4.04
CA TRP A 20 -7.15 -15.91 5.22
C TRP A 20 -7.19 -14.40 4.92
N ALA A 21 -6.32 -13.92 4.03
CA ALA A 21 -6.26 -12.51 3.66
C ALA A 21 -7.41 -12.14 2.72
N GLN A 22 -7.75 -13.04 1.79
CA GLN A 22 -8.93 -12.88 0.92
C GLN A 22 -10.20 -12.76 1.76
N ASP A 23 -10.41 -13.67 2.72
CA ASP A 23 -11.59 -13.67 3.58
C ASP A 23 -11.65 -12.43 4.48
N ALA A 24 -10.51 -12.00 5.04
CA ALA A 24 -10.43 -10.77 5.82
C ALA A 24 -10.82 -9.53 4.99
N LEU A 25 -10.27 -9.38 3.78
CA LEU A 25 -10.59 -8.25 2.90
C LEU A 25 -12.04 -8.27 2.42
N ALA A 26 -12.58 -9.46 2.11
CA ALA A 26 -13.95 -9.64 1.68
C ALA A 26 -14.95 -9.28 2.80
N SER A 27 -14.65 -9.66 4.04
CA SER A 27 -15.52 -9.40 5.19
C SER A 27 -15.68 -7.91 5.48
N HIS A 28 -14.68 -7.10 5.12
CA HIS A 28 -14.69 -5.65 5.28
C HIS A 28 -14.95 -4.89 3.97
N ALA A 29 -15.41 -5.56 2.90
CA ALA A 29 -15.64 -4.91 1.62
C ALA A 29 -16.65 -3.76 1.72
N SER A 30 -17.66 -3.89 2.60
CA SER A 30 -18.73 -2.90 2.79
C SER A 30 -18.41 -1.79 3.80
N ASP A 31 -17.23 -1.81 4.43
CA ASP A 31 -16.86 -0.79 5.41
C ASP A 31 -16.80 0.61 4.78
N PRO A 32 -17.21 1.66 5.50
CA PRO A 32 -17.15 3.03 5.00
C PRO A 32 -15.70 3.47 4.78
N ARG A 33 -15.45 4.13 3.65
CA ARG A 33 -14.11 4.57 3.22
C ARG A 33 -14.13 6.01 2.72
N ALA A 34 -13.10 6.77 3.09
CA ALA A 34 -12.91 8.15 2.65
C ALA A 34 -12.23 8.16 1.26
N THR A 35 -12.96 7.70 0.25
CA THR A 35 -12.43 7.49 -1.10
C THR A 35 -11.82 8.77 -1.68
N LYS A 36 -10.59 8.66 -2.19
CA LYS A 36 -9.87 9.75 -2.86
C LYS A 36 -9.81 9.47 -4.36
N GLN A 37 -9.74 10.53 -5.17
CA GLN A 37 -9.51 10.38 -6.60
C GLN A 37 -8.05 9.99 -6.88
N LEU A 38 -7.80 9.29 -7.98
CA LEU A 38 -6.45 8.87 -8.35
C LEU A 38 -5.49 10.06 -8.48
N CYS A 39 -5.93 11.18 -9.07
CA CYS A 39 -5.10 12.38 -9.20
C CYS A 39 -4.68 12.97 -7.84
N GLN A 40 -5.55 12.91 -6.83
CA GLN A 40 -5.23 13.34 -5.45
C GLN A 40 -4.19 12.41 -4.83
N LEU A 41 -4.31 11.10 -5.08
CA LEU A 41 -3.33 10.13 -4.62
C LEU A 41 -2.00 10.30 -5.35
N GLU A 42 -1.99 10.59 -6.65
CA GLU A 42 -0.76 10.84 -7.41
C GLU A 42 -0.02 12.09 -6.94
N ALA A 43 -0.75 13.17 -6.65
CA ALA A 43 -0.21 14.43 -6.17
C ALA A 43 0.23 14.41 -4.69
N GLY A 44 -0.15 13.38 -3.92
CA GLY A 44 0.07 13.34 -2.48
C GLY A 44 -0.80 14.35 -1.73
N GLU A 45 -2.10 14.35 -2.00
CA GLU A 45 -3.10 15.26 -1.41
C GLU A 45 -4.17 14.49 -0.62
N THR A 46 -3.73 13.55 0.21
CA THR A 46 -4.63 12.70 1.02
C THR A 46 -5.09 13.40 2.29
N GLY A 47 -4.29 14.34 2.79
CA GLY A 47 -4.44 14.96 4.11
C GLY A 47 -3.62 14.24 5.19
N ASP A 48 -2.95 13.15 4.85
CA ASP A 48 -1.95 12.51 5.71
C ASP A 48 -0.55 13.00 5.35
N ALA A 49 0.00 13.89 6.17
CA ALA A 49 1.28 14.54 5.87
C ALA A 49 2.45 13.57 5.64
N PHE A 50 2.46 12.40 6.29
CA PHE A 50 3.52 11.40 6.11
C PHE A 50 3.35 10.70 4.75
N TRP A 51 2.13 10.26 4.44
CA TRP A 51 1.86 9.59 3.17
C TRP A 51 2.06 10.52 1.98
N ASP A 52 1.57 11.75 2.12
CA ASP A 52 1.69 12.81 1.12
C ASP A 52 3.17 13.13 0.83
N ALA A 53 4.01 13.21 1.87
CA ALA A 53 5.45 13.38 1.70
C ALA A 53 6.11 12.16 1.02
N ALA A 54 5.76 10.94 1.43
CA ALA A 54 6.28 9.73 0.81
C ALA A 54 5.90 9.62 -0.68
N GLN A 55 4.65 9.92 -1.02
CA GLN A 55 4.19 9.88 -2.41
C GLN A 55 4.91 10.92 -3.27
N ARG A 56 5.04 12.17 -2.79
CA ARG A 56 5.79 13.20 -3.52
C ARG A 56 7.25 12.83 -3.71
N GLN A 57 7.87 12.23 -2.71
CA GLN A 57 9.25 11.77 -2.82
C GLN A 57 9.40 10.63 -3.83
N LEU A 58 8.47 9.67 -3.83
CA LEU A 58 8.45 8.61 -4.84
C LEU A 58 8.32 9.22 -6.25
N ALA A 59 7.45 10.21 -6.43
CA ALA A 59 7.27 10.88 -7.72
C ALA A 59 8.51 11.69 -8.17
N ALA A 60 9.24 12.29 -7.23
CA ALA A 60 10.42 13.11 -7.52
C ALA A 60 11.69 12.27 -7.75
N HIS A 61 11.94 11.26 -6.91
CA HIS A 61 13.19 10.51 -6.87
C HIS A 61 13.10 9.11 -7.48
N GLY A 62 11.88 8.58 -7.58
CA GLY A 62 11.63 7.23 -8.05
C GLY A 62 12.07 6.12 -7.11
N GLU A 63 12.41 6.45 -5.85
CA GLU A 63 12.70 5.47 -4.81
C GLU A 63 12.03 5.84 -3.49
N LEU A 64 11.60 4.82 -2.74
CA LEU A 64 11.26 4.96 -1.34
C LEU A 64 12.09 3.99 -0.51
N HIS A 65 12.64 4.48 0.59
CA HIS A 65 13.24 3.62 1.60
C HIS A 65 12.23 2.52 1.99
N ASN A 66 12.66 1.26 1.99
CA ASN A 66 11.78 0.10 2.11
C ASN A 66 10.78 0.19 3.29
N ASN A 67 11.23 0.71 4.43
CA ASN A 67 10.37 0.88 5.60
C ASN A 67 9.21 1.86 5.33
N VAL A 68 9.47 2.94 4.59
CA VAL A 68 8.48 3.93 4.18
C VAL A 68 7.54 3.33 3.14
N ARG A 69 8.06 2.62 2.13
CA ARG A 69 7.26 1.93 1.11
C ARG A 69 6.25 0.96 1.71
N MET A 70 6.64 0.19 2.73
CA MET A 70 5.74 -0.70 3.47
C MET A 70 4.59 0.05 4.19
N THR A 71 4.83 1.25 4.71
CA THR A 71 3.78 2.07 5.33
C THR A 71 2.91 2.73 4.26
N TRP A 72 3.53 3.27 3.22
CA TRP A 72 2.87 3.90 2.08
C TRP A 72 1.89 2.94 1.39
N GLY A 73 2.30 1.71 1.09
CA GLY A 73 1.44 0.72 0.44
C GLY A 73 0.27 0.25 1.31
N LYS A 74 0.46 0.14 2.63
CA LYS A 74 -0.62 -0.26 3.56
C LYS A 74 -1.64 0.83 3.82
N ALA A 75 -1.25 2.09 3.70
CA ALA A 75 -2.10 3.23 4.03
C ALA A 75 -3.23 3.48 3.03
N LEU A 76 -3.17 2.91 1.81
CA LEU A 76 -4.13 3.19 0.73
C LEU A 76 -5.53 2.56 0.93
N LEU A 77 -5.64 1.48 1.71
CA LEU A 77 -6.88 0.72 1.87
C LEU A 77 -8.11 1.57 2.27
N PRO A 78 -8.02 2.55 3.20
CA PRO A 78 -9.15 3.39 3.59
C PRO A 78 -9.52 4.49 2.57
N TRP A 79 -8.68 4.73 1.55
CA TRP A 79 -8.87 5.79 0.55
C TRP A 79 -9.29 5.27 -0.82
N CYS A 80 -9.47 3.95 -0.96
CA CYS A 80 -9.93 3.32 -2.19
C CYS A 80 -11.31 2.70 -1.97
N SER A 81 -12.17 2.69 -2.99
CA SER A 81 -13.55 2.20 -2.85
C SER A 81 -13.67 0.70 -2.56
N SER A 82 -12.63 -0.09 -2.84
CA SER A 82 -12.58 -1.52 -2.52
C SER A 82 -11.13 -2.01 -2.33
N PRO A 83 -10.93 -3.18 -1.70
CA PRO A 83 -9.60 -3.79 -1.60
C PRO A 83 -8.92 -4.02 -2.95
N GLN A 84 -9.69 -4.42 -3.98
CA GLN A 84 -9.14 -4.61 -5.33
C GLN A 84 -8.73 -3.25 -5.93
N ARG A 85 -9.54 -2.20 -5.75
CA ARG A 85 -9.15 -0.85 -6.16
C ARG A 85 -7.92 -0.34 -5.42
N ALA A 86 -7.72 -0.72 -4.16
CA ALA A 86 -6.50 -0.39 -3.43
C ALA A 86 -5.27 -1.10 -4.02
N LEU A 87 -5.39 -2.37 -4.41
CA LEU A 87 -4.34 -3.11 -5.10
C LEU A 87 -4.00 -2.47 -6.46
N ASP A 88 -5.02 -2.19 -7.27
CA ASP A 88 -4.84 -1.55 -8.58
C ASP A 88 -4.13 -0.19 -8.43
N THR A 89 -4.53 0.59 -7.43
CA THR A 89 -4.00 1.94 -7.19
C THR A 89 -2.55 1.88 -6.74
N VAL A 90 -2.19 1.01 -5.80
CA VAL A 90 -0.80 0.91 -5.34
C VAL A 90 0.12 0.37 -6.44
N LEU A 91 -0.36 -0.58 -7.26
CA LEU A 91 0.37 -1.08 -8.42
C LEU A 91 0.59 0.04 -9.45
N HIS A 92 -0.46 0.80 -9.78
CA HIS A 92 -0.36 1.94 -10.68
C HIS A 92 0.69 2.96 -10.21
N LEU A 93 0.58 3.41 -8.95
CA LEU A 93 1.52 4.39 -8.39
C LEU A 93 2.95 3.84 -8.36
N ASN A 94 3.11 2.57 -7.97
CA ASN A 94 4.41 1.94 -7.91
C ASN A 94 5.07 1.81 -9.29
N HIS A 95 4.34 1.29 -10.26
CA HIS A 95 4.86 1.05 -11.61
C HIS A 95 5.09 2.34 -12.39
N ARG A 96 4.33 3.39 -12.07
CA ARG A 96 4.48 4.70 -12.71
C ARG A 96 5.68 5.47 -12.19
N TYR A 97 5.92 5.44 -10.87
CA TYR A 97 6.90 6.34 -10.24
C TYR A 97 8.16 5.63 -9.75
N ALA A 98 8.09 4.37 -9.32
CA ALA A 98 9.27 3.68 -8.80
C ALA A 98 10.19 3.20 -9.94
N LEU A 99 11.48 3.54 -9.87
CA LEU A 99 12.50 3.07 -10.81
C LEU A 99 12.67 1.55 -10.76
N ASP A 100 12.42 0.96 -9.58
CA ASP A 100 12.39 -0.49 -9.35
C ASP A 100 10.97 -1.09 -9.47
N GLY A 101 10.04 -0.35 -10.09
CA GLY A 101 8.69 -0.78 -10.39
C GLY A 101 8.64 -1.92 -11.41
N CYS A 102 7.46 -2.49 -11.66
CA CYS A 102 7.24 -3.61 -12.60
C CYS A 102 8.13 -4.85 -12.38
N ASP A 103 8.80 -4.96 -11.24
CA ASP A 103 9.71 -6.06 -10.90
C ASP A 103 9.05 -7.11 -9.99
N PRO A 104 9.41 -8.41 -10.10
CA PRO A 104 8.90 -9.46 -9.21
C PRO A 104 9.09 -9.20 -7.70
N ALA A 105 10.14 -8.50 -7.29
CA ALA A 105 10.35 -8.08 -5.90
C ALA A 105 9.34 -6.99 -5.49
N SER A 106 9.08 -6.02 -6.37
CA SER A 106 8.04 -4.99 -6.19
C SER A 106 6.65 -5.60 -6.02
N TYR A 107 6.28 -6.59 -6.84
CA TYR A 107 5.03 -7.35 -6.64
C TYR A 107 4.97 -8.03 -5.28
N GLY A 108 6.06 -8.65 -4.83
CA GLY A 108 6.14 -9.28 -3.52
C GLY A 108 5.89 -8.29 -2.37
N GLY A 109 6.53 -7.11 -2.41
CA GLY A 109 6.36 -6.06 -1.41
C GLY A 109 4.95 -5.46 -1.39
N ILE A 110 4.37 -5.23 -2.58
CA ILE A 110 3.01 -4.72 -2.71
C ILE A 110 2.01 -5.74 -2.18
N LEU A 111 2.07 -6.99 -2.63
CA LEU A 111 1.14 -8.03 -2.19
C LEU A 111 1.29 -8.35 -0.70
N TRP A 112 2.48 -8.15 -0.12
CA TRP A 112 2.67 -8.22 1.33
C TRP A 112 1.83 -7.18 2.10
N CYS A 113 1.61 -6.00 1.52
CA CYS A 113 0.72 -5.01 2.13
C CYS A 113 -0.70 -5.54 2.32
N PHE A 114 -1.13 -6.49 1.46
CA PHE A 114 -2.42 -7.18 1.49
C PHE A 114 -2.36 -8.60 2.07
N GLY A 115 -1.26 -9.00 2.71
CA GLY A 115 -1.17 -10.25 3.47
C GLY A 115 -0.40 -11.40 2.81
N LEU A 116 0.20 -11.20 1.63
CA LEU A 116 1.13 -12.19 1.08
C LEU A 116 2.37 -12.33 1.97
N PHE A 117 2.79 -13.57 2.27
CA PHE A 117 3.95 -13.88 3.13
C PHE A 117 3.89 -13.29 4.55
N ASP A 118 2.71 -12.86 5.01
CA ASP A 118 2.46 -12.51 6.42
C ASP A 118 1.41 -13.48 7.01
N GLY A 119 1.09 -13.29 8.28
CA GLY A 119 -0.06 -13.93 8.93
C GLY A 119 -1.04 -12.89 9.49
N PRO A 120 -2.18 -13.34 10.05
CA PRO A 120 -3.07 -12.48 10.82
C PRO A 120 -2.31 -11.77 11.95
N LYS A 121 -2.43 -10.45 12.05
CA LYS A 121 -1.77 -9.63 13.09
C LYS A 121 -2.71 -8.76 13.89
N GLU A 122 -3.88 -8.45 13.33
CA GLU A 122 -4.89 -7.62 13.99
C GLU A 122 -6.14 -8.46 14.28
N SER A 123 -7.05 -7.90 15.09
CA SER A 123 -8.37 -8.49 15.29
C SER A 123 -9.11 -8.57 13.94
N PRO A 124 -9.82 -9.67 13.63
CA PRO A 124 -10.69 -9.76 12.47
C PRO A 124 -11.78 -8.69 12.44
N SER A 125 -12.12 -8.04 13.55
CA SER A 125 -13.10 -6.96 13.62
C SER A 125 -12.54 -5.56 13.28
N THR A 126 -11.26 -5.46 12.94
CA THR A 126 -10.63 -4.17 12.68
C THR A 126 -11.16 -3.58 11.38
N SER A 127 -11.78 -2.39 11.44
CA SER A 127 -12.41 -1.79 10.26
C SER A 127 -11.43 -1.59 9.10
N VAL A 128 -11.93 -1.83 7.88
CA VAL A 128 -11.27 -1.74 6.57
C VAL A 128 -10.14 -2.77 6.37
N SER A 129 -9.21 -2.90 7.31
CA SER A 129 -8.04 -3.78 7.17
C SER A 129 -8.29 -5.23 7.61
N GLY A 130 -9.33 -5.48 8.41
CA GLY A 130 -9.56 -6.77 9.04
C GLY A 130 -8.32 -7.25 9.79
N ALA A 131 -7.99 -8.53 9.65
CA ALA A 131 -6.85 -9.17 10.31
C ALA A 131 -5.46 -8.79 9.72
N LEU A 132 -5.40 -7.97 8.67
CA LEU A 132 -4.13 -7.54 8.07
C LEU A 132 -3.33 -6.70 9.05
N ARG A 133 -2.01 -6.89 9.07
CA ARG A 133 -1.09 -6.05 9.85
C ARG A 133 -1.28 -4.57 9.53
N ARG A 134 -1.57 -3.76 10.54
CA ARG A 134 -1.63 -2.30 10.39
C ARG A 134 -0.25 -1.67 10.55
N ARG A 135 -0.03 -0.59 9.80
CA ARG A 135 1.12 0.30 9.97
C ARG A 135 0.65 1.75 9.89
N PRO A 136 0.08 2.30 10.98
CA PRO A 136 -0.40 3.69 10.97
C PRO A 136 0.74 4.65 10.64
N THR A 137 0.49 5.54 9.69
CA THR A 137 1.38 6.65 9.28
C THR A 137 1.81 7.48 10.48
N SER A 138 0.87 7.81 11.38
CA SER A 138 1.13 8.54 12.63
C SER A 138 2.14 7.84 13.56
N SER A 139 2.19 6.51 13.56
CA SER A 139 3.18 5.75 14.34
C SER A 139 4.56 5.82 13.71
N HIS A 140 4.64 5.77 12.38
CA HIS A 140 5.89 5.89 11.66
C HIS A 140 6.45 7.32 11.74
N ALA A 141 5.60 8.34 11.65
CA ALA A 141 5.97 9.74 11.79
C ALA A 141 6.61 10.09 13.15
N ARG A 142 6.45 9.26 14.19
CA ARG A 142 7.19 9.45 15.46
C ARG A 142 8.66 9.04 15.40
N ARG A 143 9.04 8.25 14.40
CA ARG A 143 10.41 7.71 14.24
C ARG A 143 11.22 8.48 13.21
N LEU A 144 10.59 9.43 12.53
CA LEU A 144 11.16 10.14 11.39
C LEU A 144 10.57 11.55 11.37
N ASN A 145 11.39 12.58 11.18
CA ASN A 145 10.89 13.96 11.10
C ASN A 145 10.23 14.18 9.73
N PRO A 146 8.88 14.26 9.62
CA PRO A 146 8.21 14.33 8.33
C PRO A 146 8.49 15.65 7.60
N ALA A 147 8.72 16.74 8.34
CA ALA A 147 9.05 18.03 7.76
C ALA A 147 10.44 18.01 7.12
N ALA A 148 11.43 17.42 7.80
CA ALA A 148 12.76 17.24 7.23
C ALA A 148 12.75 16.31 6.01
N TYR A 149 11.93 15.25 6.05
CA TYR A 149 11.78 14.31 4.95
C TYR A 149 11.14 14.94 3.71
N ALA A 150 10.12 15.78 3.90
CA ALA A 150 9.46 16.52 2.83
C ALA A 150 10.36 17.63 2.24
N ALA A 151 11.37 18.08 2.98
CA ALA A 151 12.30 19.13 2.55
C ALA A 151 13.53 18.60 1.79
N LEU A 152 13.61 17.30 1.51
CA LEU A 152 14.70 16.74 0.71
C LEU A 152 14.65 17.35 -0.71
N PRO A 153 15.78 17.85 -1.25
CA PRO A 153 15.83 18.39 -2.60
C PRO A 153 15.59 17.25 -3.61
N PRO A 154 14.97 17.53 -4.78
CA PRO A 154 14.73 16.55 -5.85
C PRO A 154 16.03 15.98 -6.45
#